data_AF-A0A538F4D1-F1
#
_entry.id   AF-A0A538F4D1-F1
#
_cell.length_a   1.000
_cell.length_b   1.000
_cell.length_c   1.000
_cell.angle_alpha   90.00
_cell.angle_beta   90.00
_cell.angle_gamma   90.00
#
_symmetry.space_group_name_H-M   'P 1'
#
loop_
_entity.id
_entity.type
_entity.pdbx_description
1 polymer ?
#
loop_
_entity_poly.entity_id
_entity_poly.type
_entity_poly.pdbx_seq_one_letter_code
_entity_poly.pdbx_strand_id
1 'polypeptide(L)' 'MAPLVNRLIGAVLPAPRPLGTCLVCRQAIEVGDDSMRLNGGAHVHLDCATYRMRHRARAARRRSRGGHDRFTGD' A
#
# COMPACT_ATOMS: atom_id res chain seq x y z
N MET A 1 52.89 5.51 7.15
CA MET A 1 51.94 5.04 6.12
C MET A 1 51.00 4.03 6.76
N ALA A 2 49.77 4.43 7.10
CA ALA A 2 48.76 3.55 7.68
C ALA A 2 47.63 3.36 6.66
N PRO A 3 47.32 2.13 6.21
CA PRO A 3 46.23 1.94 5.28
C PRO A 3 44.89 1.84 6.00
N LEU A 4 43.91 2.54 5.44
CA LEU A 4 42.55 2.06 5.17
C LEU A 4 41.78 1.46 6.37
N VAL A 5 41.08 2.32 7.11
CA VAL A 5 39.79 1.91 7.70
C VAL A 5 38.70 2.54 6.84
N ASN A 6 38.41 1.87 5.72
CA ASN A 6 37.25 2.16 4.91
C ASN A 6 36.02 1.81 5.77
N ARG A 7 35.47 2.82 6.44
CA ARG A 7 34.25 2.70 7.26
C ARG A 7 33.13 2.17 6.36
N LEU A 8 32.85 0.88 6.51
CA LEU A 8 31.65 0.23 6.02
C LEU A 8 30.46 0.84 6.78
N ILE A 9 30.00 2.01 6.34
CA ILE A 9 28.65 2.47 6.60
C ILE A 9 27.78 1.68 5.61
N GLY A 10 27.64 0.38 5.86
CA GLY A 10 26.58 -0.42 5.28
C GLY A 10 25.29 0.11 5.88
N ALA A 11 24.74 1.16 5.24
CA ALA A 11 23.43 1.67 5.55
C ALA A 11 22.48 0.47 5.53
N VAL A 12 21.94 0.13 6.70
CA VAL A 12 20.83 -0.80 6.83
C VAL A 12 19.68 -0.15 6.09
N LEU A 13 19.54 -0.43 4.79
CA LEU A 13 18.33 -0.08 4.07
C LEU A 13 17.19 -0.76 4.84
N PRO A 14 16.17 -0.02 5.32
CA PRO A 14 15.04 -0.67 5.92
C PRO A 14 14.47 -1.63 4.88
N ALA A 15 14.47 -2.92 5.20
CA ALA A 15 13.79 -3.91 4.36
C ALA A 15 12.37 -3.38 4.10
N PRO A 16 11.90 -3.41 2.84
CA PRO A 16 10.56 -2.96 2.52
C PRO A 16 9.59 -3.71 3.43
N ARG A 17 8.87 -2.97 4.27
CA ARG A 17 7.90 -3.58 5.18
C ARG A 17 6.69 -3.97 4.35
N PRO A 18 6.23 -5.23 4.38
CA PRO A 18 5.09 -5.64 3.58
C PRO A 18 3.87 -4.78 3.93
N LEU A 19 3.13 -4.37 2.90
CA LEU A 19 1.92 -3.57 3.04
C LEU A 19 0.81 -4.38 3.76
N GLY A 20 0.89 -5.70 3.69
CA GLY A 20 -0.02 -6.63 4.35
C GLY A 20 0.01 -7.99 3.66
N THR A 21 -1.00 -8.81 3.93
CA THR A 21 -1.22 -10.09 3.26
C THR A 21 -2.40 -10.00 2.31
N CYS A 22 -2.25 -10.60 1.12
CA CYS A 22 -3.34 -10.70 0.15
C CYS A 22 -4.42 -11.63 0.68
N LEU A 23 -5.66 -11.13 0.80
CA LEU A 23 -6.79 -11.92 1.32
C LEU A 23 -7.16 -13.12 0.42
N VAL A 24 -6.72 -13.13 -0.84
CA VAL A 24 -7.06 -14.17 -1.84
C VAL A 24 -5.99 -15.27 -1.88
N CYS A 25 -4.75 -14.92 -2.23
CA CYS A 25 -3.67 -15.92 -2.35
C CYS A 25 -2.89 -16.14 -1.04
N ARG A 26 -3.17 -15.36 0.01
CA ARG A 26 -2.50 -15.40 1.33
C ARG A 26 -1.00 -15.12 1.32
N GLN A 27 -0.46 -14.65 0.20
CA GLN A 27 0.93 -14.21 0.09
C GLN A 27 1.10 -12.79 0.60
N ALA A 28 2.33 -12.45 1.00
CA ALA A 28 2.69 -11.07 1.36
C ALA A 28 2.55 -10.15 0.14
N ILE A 29 2.14 -8.91 0.40
CA ILE A 29 2.12 -7.81 -0.57
C ILE A 29 3.30 -6.92 -0.22
N GLU A 30 4.29 -6.89 -1.09
CA GLU A 30 5.50 -6.10 -0.91
C GLU A 30 5.29 -4.64 -1.34
N VAL A 31 6.18 -3.76 -0.88
CA VAL A 31 6.18 -2.35 -1.29
C VAL A 31 6.64 -2.28 -2.75
N GLY A 32 5.69 -2.09 -3.66
CA GLY A 32 5.93 -2.08 -5.11
C GLY A 32 5.00 -3.01 -5.88
N ASP A 33 4.37 -3.97 -5.17
CA ASP A 33 3.37 -4.83 -5.79
C ASP A 33 2.11 -4.04 -6.12
N ASP A 34 1.59 -4.31 -7.31
CA ASP A 34 0.31 -3.82 -7.76
C ASP A 34 -0.80 -4.37 -6.86
N SER A 35 -1.28 -3.52 -5.95
CA SER A 35 -2.23 -3.91 -4.92
C SER A 35 -3.35 -2.91 -4.70
N MET A 36 -4.43 -3.41 -4.11
CA MET A 36 -5.64 -2.67 -3.82
C MET A 36 -6.06 -2.89 -2.37
N ARG A 37 -6.31 -1.79 -1.67
CA ARG A 37 -6.92 -1.79 -0.34
C ARG A 37 -8.44 -1.85 -0.46
N LEU A 38 -9.06 -2.80 0.22
CA LEU A 38 -10.50 -2.97 0.31
C LEU A 38 -11.09 -2.15 1.47
N ASN A 39 -12.41 -1.95 1.43
CA ASN A 39 -13.14 -1.39 2.57
C ASN A 39 -13.00 -2.34 3.76
N GLY A 40 -12.58 -1.82 4.91
CA GLY A 40 -12.24 -2.61 6.10
C GLY A 40 -10.73 -2.86 6.28
N GLY A 41 -9.88 -2.32 5.42
CA GLY A 41 -8.43 -2.30 5.62
C GLY A 41 -7.67 -3.52 5.09
N ALA A 42 -8.37 -4.53 4.57
CA ALA A 42 -7.73 -5.67 3.91
C ALA A 42 -7.03 -5.27 2.59
N HIS A 43 -6.00 -6.02 2.20
CA HIS A 43 -5.25 -5.81 0.96
C HIS A 43 -5.36 -7.02 0.02
N VAL A 44 -5.33 -6.76 -1.29
CA VAL A 44 -5.40 -7.78 -2.35
C VAL A 44 -4.52 -7.34 -3.54
N HIS A 45 -3.77 -8.24 -4.16
CA HIS A 45 -3.08 -7.96 -5.44
C HIS A 45 -4.08 -7.56 -6.54
N LEU A 46 -3.70 -6.71 -7.49
CA LEU A 46 -4.56 -6.35 -8.61
C LEU A 46 -4.94 -7.57 -9.47
N ASP A 47 -4.03 -8.54 -9.60
CA ASP A 47 -4.25 -9.79 -10.32
C ASP A 47 -5.21 -10.73 -9.58
N CYS A 48 -5.10 -10.76 -8.24
CA CYS A 48 -6.02 -11.53 -7.40
C CYS A 48 -7.39 -10.85 -7.24
N ALA A 49 -7.50 -9.55 -7.56
CA ALA A 49 -8.72 -8.79 -7.38
C ALA A 49 -9.76 -9.16 -8.45
N THR A 50 -10.91 -9.68 -8.00
CA THR A 50 -12.04 -9.91 -8.89
C THR A 50 -12.62 -8.59 -9.43
N TYR A 51 -13.36 -8.66 -10.54
CA TYR A 51 -14.06 -7.49 -11.09
C TYR A 51 -14.93 -6.78 -10.03
N ARG A 52 -15.69 -7.52 -9.23
CA ARG A 52 -16.56 -6.98 -8.19
C ARG A 52 -15.77 -6.22 -7.11
N MET A 53 -14.59 -6.70 -6.74
CA MET A 53 -13.69 -6.03 -5.81
C MET A 53 -13.17 -4.71 -6.41
N ARG A 54 -12.70 -4.75 -7.66
CA ARG A 54 -12.20 -3.57 -8.39
C ARG A 54 -13.27 -2.48 -8.52
N HIS A 55 -14.50 -2.87 -8.84
CA HIS A 55 -15.63 -1.95 -8.95
C HIS A 55 -15.95 -1.28 -7.61
N ARG A 56 -15.99 -2.04 -6.51
CA ARG A 56 -16.27 -1.50 -5.15
C ARG A 56 -15.17 -0.56 -4.65
N ALA A 57 -13.91 -0.89 -4.87
CA ALA A 57 -12.80 -0.02 -4.46
C ALA A 57 -12.82 1.33 -5.21
N ARG A 58 -13.18 1.33 -6.50
CA ARG A 58 -13.36 2.56 -7.28
C ARG A 58 -14.52 3.40 -6.74
N ALA A 59 -15.65 2.77 -6.41
CA ALA A 59 -16.79 3.46 -5.81
C ALA A 59 -16.46 4.07 -4.43
N ALA A 60 -15.67 3.37 -3.61
CA ALA A 60 -15.21 3.87 -2.31
C ALA A 60 -14.31 5.11 -2.47
N ARG A 61 -13.33 5.07 -3.38
CA ARG A 61 -12.46 6.24 -3.67
C ARG A 61 -13.24 7.47 -4.12
N ARG A 62 -14.32 7.30 -4.89
CA ARG A 62 -15.21 8.41 -5.29
C ARG A 62 -15.94 9.02 -4.10
N ARG A 63 -16.45 8.20 -3.18
CA ARG A 63 -17.12 8.69 -1.96
C ARG A 63 -16.16 9.42 -1.02
N SER A 64 -14.93 8.92 -0.85
CA SER A 64 -13.92 9.58 -0.02
C SER A 64 -13.47 10.95 -0.57
N ARG A 65 -13.56 11.16 -1.90
CA ARG A 65 -13.21 12.44 -2.54
C ARG A 65 -14.36 13.46 -2.58
N GLY A 66 -15.60 13.03 -2.32
CA GLY A 66 -16.77 13.93 -2.30
C GLY A 66 -17.19 14.38 -0.90
N GLY A 67 -16.38 14.11 0.13
CA GLY A 67 -16.74 14.31 1.54
C GLY A 67 -16.23 15.59 2.20
N HIS A 68 -15.50 16.46 1.49
CA HIS A 68 -14.98 17.72 2.05
C HIS A 68 -15.66 18.99 1.52
N ASP A 69 -16.70 18.87 0.70
CA ASP A 69 -17.55 20.02 0.34
C ASP A 69 -18.83 19.98 1.17
N ARG A 70 -18.77 20.56 2.38
CA ARG A 70 -19.83 21.33 3.04
C ARG A 70 -19.51 21.52 4.52
N PHE A 71 -18.90 22.66 4.84
CA PHE A 71 -19.38 23.46 5.97
C PHE A 71 -19.71 24.85 5.41
N THR A 72 -21.01 25.14 5.36
CA THR A 72 -21.61 26.44 4.99
C THR A 72 -22.23 27.03 6.24
N GLY A 73 -22.10 28.36 6.41
CA GLY A 73 -22.84 29.19 7.37
C GLY A 73 -21.99 29.63 8.56
N ASP A 74 -21.95 30.89 8.97
CA ASP A 74 -22.65 32.13 8.57
C ASP A 74 -21.76 33.30 9.02
#